data_AF-I3SCB4-F1
#
_entry.id   AF-I3SCB4-F1
#
_cell.length_a   1.000
_cell.length_b   1.000
_cell.length_c   1.000
_cell.angle_alpha   90.00
_cell.angle_beta   90.00
_cell.angle_gamma   90.00
#
_symmetry.space_group_name_H-M   'P 1'
#
loop_
_entity.id
_entity.type
_entity.pdbx_description
1 polymer ?
#
loop_
_entity_poly.entity_id
_entity_poly.type
_entity_poly.pdbx_seq_one_letter_code
_entity_poly.pdbx_strand_id
1 'polypeptide(L)' 'MNLEGLPSGTIVTRIQPCRTNCLAEESCITVNDGKVVQDVVLRLRHVECGEVEIQLQWIDLPGAKGLSVP' A
#
# COMPACT_ATOMS: atom_id res chain seq x y z
N MET A 1 1.29 -5.29 -13.66
CA MET A 1 1.26 -3.80 -13.54
C MET A 1 2.48 -3.25 -14.26
N ASN A 2 2.37 -2.20 -15.10
CA ASN A 2 3.56 -1.64 -15.76
C ASN A 2 4.27 -0.69 -14.78
N LEU A 3 5.30 -1.20 -14.10
CA LEU A 3 6.17 -0.46 -13.18
C LEU A 3 7.59 -0.34 -13.73
N GLU A 4 7.78 -0.72 -15.00
CA GLU A 4 9.09 -0.74 -15.65
C GLU A 4 9.62 0.69 -15.80
N GLY A 5 10.83 0.93 -15.28
CA GLY A 5 11.51 2.22 -15.39
C GLY A 5 11.27 3.20 -14.25
N LEU A 6 10.43 2.87 -13.25
CA LEU A 6 10.32 3.69 -12.04
C LEU A 6 11.50 3.45 -11.09
N PRO A 7 12.16 4.52 -10.58
CA PRO A 7 13.21 4.37 -9.60
C PRO A 7 12.66 3.86 -8.26
N SER A 8 13.48 3.10 -7.53
CA SER A 8 13.16 2.65 -6.17
C SER A 8 12.90 3.86 -5.26
N GLY A 9 11.85 3.79 -4.43
CA GLY A 9 11.37 4.91 -3.61
C GLY A 9 10.38 5.84 -4.31
N THR A 10 9.94 5.54 -5.54
CA THR A 10 8.91 6.34 -6.20
C THR A 10 7.60 6.24 -5.43
N ILE A 11 7.07 7.37 -4.98
CA ILE A 11 5.76 7.45 -4.33
C ILE A 11 4.70 7.51 -5.43
N VAL A 12 3.87 6.46 -5.51
CA VAL A 12 2.77 6.36 -6.48
C VAL A 12 1.59 7.19 -6.01
N THR A 13 1.25 7.08 -4.73
CA THR A 13 0.08 7.72 -4.13
C THR A 13 0.25 7.80 -2.63
N ARG A 14 -0.40 8.79 -2.02
CA ARG A 14 -0.51 8.96 -0.57
C ARG A 14 -1.98 9.01 -0.20
N ILE A 15 -2.33 8.35 0.91
CA ILE A 15 -3.69 8.30 1.44
C ILE A 15 -3.68 8.93 2.82
N GLN A 16 -4.39 10.06 2.97
CA GLN A 16 -4.50 10.75 4.25
C GLN A 16 -5.47 10.05 5.20
N PRO A 17 -5.23 10.09 6.52
CA PRO A 17 -6.24 9.80 7.52
C PRO A 17 -7.51 10.63 7.30
N CYS A 18 -8.67 10.00 7.37
CA CYS A 18 -9.94 10.69 7.28
C CYS A 18 -11.00 10.01 8.15
N ARG A 19 -12.12 10.69 8.38
CA ARG A 19 -13.18 10.20 9.27
C ARG A 19 -13.84 8.90 8.79
N THR A 20 -13.68 8.56 7.52
CA THR A 20 -14.27 7.36 6.91
C THR A 20 -13.28 6.21 6.74
N ASN A 21 -11.98 6.43 6.97
CA ASN A 21 -10.97 5.37 6.94
C ASN A 21 -10.46 5.04 8.35
N CYS A 22 -9.62 4.02 8.44
CA CYS A 22 -9.03 3.56 9.70
C CYS A 22 -7.54 3.93 9.81
N LEU A 23 -7.04 4.84 8.98
CA LEU A 23 -5.62 5.19 9.00
C LEU A 23 -5.32 6.05 10.24
N ALA A 24 -4.28 5.68 10.98
CA ALA A 24 -3.75 6.49 12.08
C ALA A 24 -2.85 7.61 11.56
N GLU A 25 -2.11 7.35 10.47
CA GLU A 25 -1.20 8.28 9.80
C GLU A 25 -1.28 8.17 8.27
N GLU A 26 -0.54 9.03 7.55
CA GLU A 26 -0.48 8.98 6.09
C GLU A 26 0.04 7.62 5.60
N SER A 27 -0.74 6.93 4.77
CA SER A 27 -0.30 5.71 4.11
C SER A 27 0.33 6.03 2.76
N CYS A 28 1.57 5.59 2.55
CA CYS A 28 2.32 5.78 1.31
C CYS A 28 2.37 4.50 0.50
N ILE A 29 1.98 4.58 -0.78
CA ILE A 29 2.20 3.51 -1.76
C ILE A 29 3.47 3.86 -2.52
N THR A 30 4.49 3.00 -2.42
CA THR A 30 5.79 3.18 -3.05
C THR A 30 6.15 2.03 -3.98
N VAL A 31 6.97 2.31 -4.98
CA VAL A 31 7.63 1.29 -5.78
C VAL A 31 9.04 1.11 -5.26
N ASN A 32 9.32 -0.05 -4.68
CA ASN A 32 10.65 -0.43 -4.23
C ASN A 32 11.10 -1.68 -5.00
N ASP A 33 12.20 -1.56 -5.73
CA ASP A 33 12.82 -2.65 -6.50
C ASP A 33 11.84 -3.37 -7.44
N GLY A 34 11.00 -2.59 -8.14
CA GLY A 34 9.98 -3.10 -9.06
C GLY A 34 8.74 -3.71 -8.38
N LYS A 35 8.66 -3.67 -7.05
CA LYS A 35 7.51 -4.14 -6.26
C LYS A 35 6.72 -2.97 -5.71
N VAL A 36 5.40 -3.12 -5.68
CA VAL A 36 4.53 -2.15 -4.99
C VAL A 36 4.48 -2.52 -3.52
N VAL A 37 4.84 -1.57 -2.67
CA VAL A 37 4.80 -1.67 -1.22
C VAL A 37 3.91 -0.55 -0.68
N GLN A 38 3.09 -0.86 0.31
CA GLN A 38 2.26 0.13 0.99
C GLN A 38 2.42 -0.03 2.50
N ASP A 39 2.87 1.03 3.15
CA ASP A 39 2.94 1.11 4.60
C ASP A 39 1.63 1.67 5.17
N VAL A 40 1.09 1.01 6.19
CA VAL A 40 -0.24 1.32 6.73
C VAL A 40 -0.21 1.19 8.25
N VAL A 41 -0.54 2.27 8.95
CA VAL A 41 -0.87 2.21 10.38
C VAL A 41 -2.37 2.37 10.53
N LEU A 42 -3.00 1.37 11.14
CA LEU A 42 -4.43 1.31 11.37
C LEU A 42 -4.77 1.62 12.83
N ARG A 43 -5.66 2.59 13.04
CA ARG A 43 -6.29 2.85 14.34
C ARG A 43 -7.46 1.89 14.53
N LEU A 44 -7.43 1.11 15.60
CA LEU A 44 -8.50 0.15 15.89
C LEU A 44 -9.82 0.86 16.19
N ARG A 45 -10.93 0.28 15.74
CA ARG A 45 -12.29 0.77 15.99
C ARG A 45 -12.96 -0.08 17.07
N HIS A 46 -13.80 0.56 17.88
CA HIS A 46 -14.58 -0.07 18.97
C HIS A 46 -13.71 -0.63 20.11
N VAL A 47 -12.55 -0.01 20.35
CA VAL A 47 -11.67 -0.29 21.49
C VAL A 47 -11.19 1.03 22.09
N GLU A 48 -10.74 1.01 23.34
CA GLU A 48 -10.25 2.19 24.06
C GLU A 48 -8.92 2.74 23.53
N CYS A 49 -8.03 1.85 23.08
CA CYS A 49 -6.75 2.21 22.50
C CYS A 49 -6.20 1.06 21.64
N GLY A 50 -5.22 1.38 20.79
CA GLY A 50 -4.49 0.40 19.98
C GLY A 50 -4.35 0.82 18.53
N GLU A 51 -3.15 0.63 18.02
CA GLU A 51 -2.76 0.83 16.62
C GLU A 51 -2.09 -0.44 16.11
N VAL A 52 -2.24 -0.71 14.82
CA VAL A 52 -1.63 -1.87 14.16
C VAL A 52 -0.90 -1.38 12.94
N GLU A 53 0.41 -1.61 12.91
CA GLU A 53 1.26 -1.33 11.77
C GLU A 53 1.36 -2.57 10.89
N ILE A 54 1.08 -2.41 9.60
CA ILE A 54 1.19 -3.46 8.58
C ILE A 54 1.83 -2.90 7.32
N GLN A 55 2.46 -3.80 6.57
CA GLN A 55 2.97 -3.52 5.24
C GLN A 55 2.29 -4.45 4.24
N LEU A 56 1.75 -3.89 3.17
CA LEU A 56 1.17 -4.64 2.06
C LEU A 56 2.17 -4.67 0.91
N GLN A 57 2.35 -5.83 0.31
CA GLN A 57 3.21 -6.01 -0.86
C GLN A 57 2.44 -6.70 -1.97
N TRP A 58 2.52 -6.15 -3.18
CA TRP A 58 2.01 -6.81 -4.37
C TRP A 58 3.02 -7.82 -4.91
N ILE A 59 2.57 -9.05 -5.17
CA ILE A 59 3.38 -10.11 -5.77
C ILE A 59 2.68 -10.57 -7.05
N ASP A 60 3.30 -10.33 -8.19
CA ASP A 60 2.84 -10.86 -9.47
C ASP A 60 3.21 -12.35 -9.58
N LEU A 61 2.21 -13.20 -9.75
CA LEU A 61 2.40 -14.65 -9.92
C LEU A 61 2.36 -15.02 -11.42
N PRO A 62 3.42 -15.65 -11.96
CA PRO A 62 3.45 -16.06 -13.36
C PRO A 62 2.35 -17.11 -13.63
N GLY A 63 1.51 -16.86 -14.63
CA GLY A 63 0.40 -17.75 -15.02
C GLY A 63 -0.94 -17.46 -14.32
N ALA A 64 -0.97 -16.59 -13.31
CA ALA A 64 -2.23 -16.06 -12.80
C ALA A 64 -2.79 -15.03 -13.78
N LYS A 65 -4.13 -15.01 -13.98
CA LYS A 65 -4.82 -13.88 -14.62
C LYS A 65 -4.78 -12.68 -13.66
N GLY A 66 -3.62 -12.04 -13.55
CA GLY A 66 -3.43 -10.83 -12.75
C GLY A 66 -4.02 -9.60 -13.44
N LEU A 67 -3.60 -8.39 -13.02
CA LEU A 67 -3.84 -7.16 -13.79
C LEU A 67 -3.02 -7.17 -15.09
N SER A 68 -3.33 -8.09 -16.00
CA SER A 68 -2.99 -7.96 -17.41
C SER A 68 -3.94 -6.90 -17.98
N VAL A 69 -3.42 -5.70 -18.17
CA VAL A 69 -4.06 -4.76 -19.10
C VAL A 69 -3.99 -5.38 -20.51
N PRO A 70 -5.08 -5.34 -21.29
CA PRO A 70 -5.05 -5.74 -22.70
C PRO A 70 -4.12 -4.83 -23.53
#